data_AF-A0A5J6FAN6-F1
#
_entry.id   AF-A0A5J6FAN6-F1
#
_cell.length_a   1.000
_cell.length_b   1.000
_cell.length_c   1.000
_cell.angle_alpha   90.00
_cell.angle_beta   90.00
_cell.angle_gamma   90.00
#
_symmetry.space_group_name_H-M   'P 1'
#
loop_
_entity.id
_entity.type
_entity.pdbx_description
1 polymer ?
#
loop_
_entity_poly.entity_id
_entity_poly.type
_entity_poly.pdbx_seq_one_letter_code
_entity_poly.pdbx_strand_id
1 'polypeptide(L)' 'MTLRFLGTTSEHGNCPTLYEIVETGDIVVQGDLLTDPEHLAQLRDVSEHEGFVVIPRGLLTRFAPEE' A
#
# COMPACT_ATOMS: atom_id res chain seq x y z
N MET A 1 -15.70 -7.51 5.23
CA MET A 1 -14.59 -6.71 4.70
C MET A 1 -14.75 -6.68 3.20
N THR A 2 -15.30 -5.58 2.71
CA THR A 2 -15.51 -5.32 1.30
C THR A 2 -14.41 -4.37 0.84
N LEU A 3 -13.64 -4.78 -0.16
CA LEU A 3 -12.59 -3.93 -0.74
C LEU A 3 -13.14 -3.21 -1.98
N ARG A 4 -13.05 -1.89 -1.96
CA ARG A 4 -13.33 -1.04 -3.12
C ARG A 4 -12.02 -0.67 -3.80
N PHE A 5 -11.90 -0.94 -5.09
CA PHE A 5 -10.76 -0.51 -5.89
C PHE A 5 -10.75 1.02 -6.03
N LEU A 6 -9.63 1.65 -5.71
CA LEU A 6 -9.44 3.10 -5.86
C LEU A 6 -8.61 3.43 -7.09
N GLY A 7 -7.57 2.64 -7.39
CA GLY A 7 -6.74 2.89 -8.57
C GLY A 7 -5.46 2.08 -8.62
N THR A 8 -4.81 2.11 -9.78
CA THR A 8 -3.50 1.51 -10.03
C THR A 8 -2.69 2.40 -10.96
N THR A 9 -1.37 2.41 -10.79
CA THR A 9 -0.44 3.03 -11.75
C THR A 9 0.17 2.01 -12.70
N SER A 10 -0.32 0.76 -12.71
CA SER A 10 0.22 -0.33 -13.50
C SER A 10 -0.44 -0.40 -14.87
N GLU A 11 0.34 -0.24 -15.94
CA GLU A 11 -0.18 -0.35 -17.31
C GLU A 11 -0.29 -1.81 -17.80
N HIS A 12 0.44 -2.76 -17.18
CA HIS A 12 0.55 -4.15 -17.67
C HIS A 12 0.50 -5.24 -16.58
N GLY A 13 -0.29 -5.05 -15.54
CA GLY A 13 -0.67 -6.13 -14.60
C GLY A 13 0.32 -6.46 -13.48
N ASN A 14 1.47 -5.78 -13.39
CA ASN A 14 2.34 -5.84 -12.22
C ASN A 14 2.13 -4.55 -11.40
N CYS A 15 1.64 -4.70 -10.16
CA CYS A 15 1.51 -3.76 -9.04
C CYS A 15 2.20 -2.37 -9.15
N PRO A 16 1.68 -1.31 -8.50
CA PRO A 16 0.85 -1.33 -7.29
C PRO A 16 -0.64 -0.94 -7.47
N THR A 17 -1.45 -1.26 -6.45
CA THR A 17 -2.89 -0.99 -6.43
C THR A 17 -3.35 -0.45 -5.07
N LEU A 18 -4.29 0.48 -5.08
CA LEU A 18 -4.91 1.05 -3.90
C LEU A 18 -6.36 0.58 -3.76
N TYR A 19 -6.73 0.17 -2.56
CA TYR A 19 -8.09 -0.21 -2.20
C TYR A 19 -8.53 0.51 -0.92
N GLU A 20 -9.83 0.57 -0.72
CA GLU A 20 -10.46 1.05 0.50
C GLU A 20 -11.32 -0.04 1.11
N ILE A 21 -11.31 -0.14 2.43
CA ILE A 21 -12.22 -0.97 3.21
C ILE A 21 -13.51 -0.18 3.38
N VAL A 22 -14.56 -0.59 2.65
CA VAL A 22 -15.82 0.18 2.56
C VAL A 22 -16.44 0.43 3.94
N GLU A 23 -16.25 -0.51 4.87
CA GLU A 23 -16.84 -0.43 6.20
C GLU A 23 -16.15 0.57 7.14
N THR A 24 -14.85 0.88 6.94
CA THR A 24 -14.07 1.72 7.85
C THR A 24 -13.47 2.96 7.19
N GLY A 25 -13.34 2.98 5.87
CA GLY A 25 -12.57 3.98 5.13
C GLY A 25 -11.06 3.74 5.16
N ASP A 26 -10.59 2.69 5.85
CA ASP A 26 -9.16 2.37 5.92
C ASP A 26 -8.62 1.94 4.55
N ILE A 27 -7.35 2.24 4.31
CA ILE A 27 -6.70 2.01 3.02
C ILE A 27 -5.89 0.72 3.04
N VAL A 28 -6.02 -0.07 1.97
CA VAL A 28 -5.20 -1.26 1.71
C VAL A 28 -4.34 -1.02 0.48
N VAL A 29 -3.03 -1.24 0.63
CA VAL A 29 -2.03 -1.01 -0.42
C VAL A 29 -1.44 -2.34 -0.87
N GLN A 30 -1.55 -2.63 -2.17
CA GLN A 30 -0.80 -3.71 -2.81
C GLN A 30 0.49 -3.16 -3.43
N GLY A 31 1.63 -3.72 -3.07
CA GLY A 31 2.94 -3.36 -3.60
C GLY A 31 3.98 -4.46 -3.39
N ASP A 32 5.25 -4.15 -3.64
CA ASP A 32 6.34 -5.10 -3.45
C ASP A 32 6.74 -5.17 -1.98
N LEU A 33 6.84 -6.37 -1.42
CA LEU A 33 7.24 -6.54 -0.02
C LEU A 33 8.68 -6.06 0.21
N LEU A 34 8.89 -5.18 1.18
CA LEU A 34 10.21 -4.77 1.63
C LEU A 34 10.81 -5.89 2.48
N THR A 35 11.80 -6.60 1.92
CA THR A 35 12.41 -7.77 2.56
C THR A 35 13.87 -7.57 2.95
N ASP A 36 14.49 -6.47 2.51
CA ASP A 36 15.88 -6.15 2.79
C ASP A 36 16.08 -5.85 4.29
N PRO A 37 16.89 -6.65 5.02
CA PRO A 37 17.13 -6.44 6.44
C PRO A 37 17.72 -5.07 6.78
N GLU A 38 18.56 -4.49 5.91
CA GLU A 38 19.18 -3.18 6.15
C GLU A 38 18.14 -2.05 6.06
N HIS A 39 17.15 -2.19 5.18
CA HIS A 39 16.02 -1.25 5.12
C HIS A 39 15.04 -1.47 6.28
N LEU A 40 14.73 -2.72 6.62
CA LEU A 40 13.82 -3.05 7.71
C LEU A 40 14.34 -2.54 9.07
N ALA A 41 15.66 -2.60 9.30
CA ALA A 41 16.29 -2.07 10.51
C ALA A 41 16.16 -0.54 10.67
N GLN A 42 15.77 0.18 9.62
CA GLN A 42 15.55 1.63 9.64
C GLN A 42 14.11 2.02 9.97
N LEU A 43 13.19 1.06 9.97
CA LEU A 43 11.79 1.29 10.33
C LEU A 43 11.65 1.49 11.84
N ARG A 44 10.63 2.26 12.24
CA ARG A 44 10.36 2.60 13.64
C ARG A 44 9.10 1.90 14.12
N ASP A 45 9.10 1.53 15.40
CA ASP A 45 7.92 1.00 16.11
C ASP A 45 7.26 -0.22 15.42
N VAL A 46 8.08 -1.11 14.86
CA VAL A 46 7.62 -2.28 14.09
C VAL A 46 7.08 -3.39 15.00
N SER A 47 5.88 -3.87 14.70
CA SER A 47 5.26 -5.05 15.32
C SER A 47 5.52 -6.34 14.52
N GLU A 48 5.47 -7.49 15.20
CA GLU A 48 5.67 -8.82 14.59
C GLU A 48 4.62 -9.20 13.52
N HIS A 49 3.49 -8.51 13.49
CA HIS A 49 2.38 -8.77 12.55
C HIS A 49 2.29 -7.75 11.41
N GLU A 50 3.26 -6.83 11.30
CA GLU A 50 3.27 -5.81 10.27
C GLU A 50 4.05 -6.26 9.03
N GLY A 51 3.55 -5.83 7.87
CA GLY A 51 4.21 -6.00 6.58
C GLY A 51 4.41 -4.65 5.92
N PHE A 52 5.57 -4.45 5.30
CA PHE A 52 5.93 -3.19 4.64
C PHE A 52 6.00 -3.41 3.14
N VAL A 53 5.32 -2.57 2.37
CA VAL A 53 5.36 -2.61 0.91
C VAL A 53 5.96 -1.32 0.34
N VAL A 54 6.72 -1.46 -0.73
CA VAL A 54 7.24 -0.36 -1.52
C VAL A 54 6.26 -0.09 -2.66
N ILE A 55 5.88 1.18 -2.82
CA ILE A 55 5.03 1.64 -3.92
C ILE A 55 5.61 2.91 -4.56
N PRO A 56 5.41 3.14 -5.86
CA PRO A 56 5.63 4.45 -6.47
C PRO A 56 4.73 5.50 -5.82
N ARG A 57 5.32 6.65 -5.46
CA ARG A 57 4.62 7.83 -4.93
C ARG A 57 3.40 8.24 -5.74
N GLY A 58 3.44 8.00 -7.05
CA GLY A 58 2.38 8.33 -8.01
C GLY A 58 1.04 7.72 -7.64
N LEU A 59 1.04 6.53 -7.03
CA LEU A 59 -0.16 5.83 -6.60
C LEU A 59 -0.95 6.66 -5.59
N LEU A 60 -0.26 7.15 -4.53
CA LEU A 60 -0.91 7.95 -3.50
C LEU A 60 -1.33 9.31 -4.04
N THR A 61 -0.45 9.99 -4.78
CA THR A 61 -0.76 11.33 -5.30
C THR A 61 -1.92 11.37 -6.30
N ARG A 62 -2.27 10.24 -6.93
CA ARG A 62 -3.34 10.17 -7.93
C ARG A 62 -4.63 9.58 -7.41
N PHE A 63 -4.55 8.67 -6.44
CA PHE A 63 -5.70 7.83 -6.07
C PHE A 63 -5.98 7.79 -4.57
N ALA A 64 -5.11 8.33 -3.72
CA ALA A 64 -5.44 8.43 -2.30
C ALA A 64 -6.61 9.41 -2.12
N PRO A 65 -7.64 9.05 -1.34
CA PRO A 65 -8.74 9.94 -1.05
C PRO A 65 -8.26 11.14 -0.24
N GLU A 66 -8.87 12.30 -0.47
CA GLU A 66 -8.71 13.49 0.36
C GLU A 66 -9.63 13.36 1.60
N GLU A 67 -9.15 13.84 2.76
CA GLU A 67 -9.95 13.92 4.00
C GLU A 67 -11.04 14.99 3.95
#